data_AF-A0A6H0RWS1-F1
#
_entry.id   AF-A0A6H0RWS1-F1
#
_cell.length_a   1.000
_cell.length_b   1.000
_cell.length_c   1.000
_cell.angle_alpha   90.00
_cell.angle_beta   90.00
_cell.angle_gamma   90.00
#
_symmetry.space_group_name_H-M   'P 1'
#
loop_
_entity.id
_entity.type
_entity.pdbx_description
1 polymer ?
#
loop_
_entity_poly.entity_id
_entity_poly.type
_entity_poly.pdbx_seq_one_letter_code
_entity_poly.pdbx_strand_id
1 'polypeptide(L)'
;MITQLPEPTLVELRARGQSRRSPFVDPTVLHTCLRVLDRRGEQWAASVLGRDLARRSVAVPSRPFLNAGEDYALVEADRAEDRRVLDSLA
;
A
#
# COMPACT_ATOMS: atom_id res chain seq x y z
N MET A 1 9.55 6.47 7.34
CA MET A 1 10.32 5.30 6.85
C MET A 1 10.02 5.10 5.38
N ILE A 2 11.00 4.66 4.58
CA ILE A 2 10.80 4.29 3.17
C ILE A 2 10.82 2.77 3.01
N THR A 3 10.14 2.25 1.99
CA THR A 3 10.10 0.81 1.70
C THR A 3 11.50 0.24 1.44
N GLN A 4 11.70 -1.03 1.81
CA GLN A 4 12.93 -1.79 1.53
C GLN A 4 12.78 -2.73 0.32
N LEU A 5 11.61 -2.73 -0.33
CA LEU A 5 11.38 -3.51 -1.54
C LEU A 5 12.12 -2.88 -2.73
N PRO A 6 12.75 -3.69 -3.59
CA PRO A 6 13.41 -3.20 -4.79
C PRO A 6 12.37 -2.75 -5.82
N GLU A 7 12.74 -1.77 -6.66
CA GLU A 7 11.82 -1.15 -7.62
C GLU A 7 11.10 -2.14 -8.56
N PRO A 8 11.73 -3.21 -9.10
CA PRO A 8 11.03 -4.19 -9.93
C PRO A 8 9.84 -4.84 -9.20
N THR A 9 10.01 -5.16 -7.92
CA THR A 9 8.92 -5.71 -7.10
C THR A 9 7.82 -4.68 -6.90
N LEU A 10 8.16 -3.41 -6.67
CA LEU A 10 7.16 -2.35 -6.52
C LEU A 10 6.34 -2.15 -7.80
N VAL A 11 6.98 -2.18 -8.96
CA VAL A 11 6.29 -2.10 -10.27
C VAL A 11 5.29 -3.24 -10.43
N GLU A 12 5.68 -4.47 -10.12
CA GLU A 12 4.76 -5.62 -10.18
C GLU A 12 3.59 -5.49 -9.21
N LEU A 13 3.84 -5.05 -7.97
CA LEU A 13 2.79 -4.89 -6.96
C LEU A 13 1.79 -3.81 -7.35
N ARG A 14 2.25 -2.68 -7.89
CA ARG A 14 1.40 -1.61 -8.42
C ARG A 14 0.54 -2.14 -9.58
N ALA A 15 1.12 -2.88 -10.51
CA ALA A 15 0.40 -3.48 -11.63
C ALA A 15 -0.67 -4.48 -11.17
N ARG A 16 -0.35 -5.36 -10.21
CA ARG A 16 -1.30 -6.32 -9.62
C ARG A 16 -2.42 -5.63 -8.84
N GLY A 17 -2.12 -4.54 -8.14
CA GLY A 17 -3.13 -3.73 -7.46
C GLY A 17 -4.13 -3.14 -8.46
N GLN A 18 -3.62 -2.56 -9.55
CA GLN A 18 -4.45 -2.01 -10.62
C GLN A 18 -5.33 -3.07 -11.30
N SER A 19 -4.81 -4.28 -11.53
CA SER A 19 -5.60 -5.37 -12.14
C SER A 19 -6.74 -5.88 -11.25
N ARG A 20 -6.72 -5.57 -9.94
CA ARG A 20 -7.78 -5.90 -8.98
C ARG A 20 -8.83 -4.80 -8.82
N ARG A 21 -8.75 -3.71 -9.60
CA ARG A 21 -9.74 -2.65 -9.58
C ARG A 21 -11.14 -3.21 -9.84
N SER A 22 -12.04 -2.94 -8.90
CA SER A 22 -13.44 -3.35 -8.93
C SER A 22 -14.32 -2.11 -8.75
N PRO A 23 -15.55 -2.08 -9.33
CA PRO A 23 -16.54 -1.07 -9.01
C PRO A 23 -17.05 -1.18 -7.56
N PHE A 24 -16.84 -2.34 -6.92
CA PHE A 24 -17.21 -2.57 -5.53
C PHE A 24 -15.97 -2.54 -4.64
N VAL A 25 -16.15 -2.01 -3.42
CA VAL A 25 -15.11 -1.98 -2.39
C VAL A 25 -15.01 -3.35 -1.72
N ASP A 26 -13.80 -3.86 -1.58
CA ASP A 26 -13.51 -4.98 -0.69
C ASP A 26 -13.23 -4.45 0.73
N PRO A 27 -14.16 -4.65 1.69
CA PRO A 27 -14.02 -4.09 3.02
C PRO A 27 -12.83 -4.68 3.80
N THR A 28 -12.44 -5.92 3.48
CA THR A 28 -11.33 -6.60 4.17
C THR A 28 -10.01 -5.98 3.76
N VAL A 29 -9.84 -5.72 2.47
CA VAL A 29 -8.65 -5.07 1.92
C VAL A 29 -8.56 -3.64 2.40
N LEU A 30 -9.67 -2.90 2.39
CA LEU A 30 -9.71 -1.53 2.90
C LEU A 30 -9.32 -1.48 4.39
N HIS A 31 -9.91 -2.34 5.23
CA HIS A 31 -9.58 -2.39 6.65
C HIS A 31 -8.10 -2.74 6.89
N THR A 32 -7.57 -3.70 6.13
CA THR A 32 -6.14 -4.07 6.19
C THR A 32 -5.26 -2.90 5.76
N CYS A 33 -5.60 -2.23 4.66
CA CYS A 33 -4.87 -1.07 4.16
C CYS A 33 -4.80 0.06 5.20
N LEU A 34 -5.91 0.35 5.90
CA LEU A 34 -5.92 1.35 6.96
C LEU A 34 -4.96 0.99 8.10
N ARG A 35 -4.90 -0.29 8.50
CA ARG A 35 -3.94 -0.76 9.50
C ARG A 35 -2.49 -0.67 9.03
N VAL A 36 -2.24 -0.96 7.76
CA VAL A 36 -0.91 -0.80 7.15
C VAL A 36 -0.48 0.66 7.20
N LEU A 37 -1.36 1.59 6.80
CA LEU A 37 -1.10 3.02 6.88
C LEU A 37 -0.80 3.49 8.32
N ASP A 38 -1.56 2.98 9.31
CA ASP A 38 -1.32 3.30 10.73
C ASP A 38 0.01 2.76 11.24
N ARG A 39 0.42 1.56 10.81
CA ARG A 39 1.66 0.90 11.22
C ARG A 39 2.90 1.48 10.54
N ARG A 40 2.84 1.67 9.23
CA ARG A 40 3.99 2.02 8.37
C ARG A 40 4.12 3.52 8.10
N GLY A 41 3.01 4.25 8.18
CA GLY A 41 2.92 5.67 7.91
C GLY A 41 2.84 6.02 6.41
N GLU A 42 2.47 7.26 6.13
CA GLU A 42 2.24 7.76 4.77
C GLU A 42 3.52 7.85 3.94
N GLN A 43 4.67 8.14 4.55
CA GLN A 43 5.94 8.21 3.83
C GLN A 43 6.32 6.85 3.22
N TRP A 44 6.05 5.76 3.95
CA TRP A 44 6.27 4.42 3.44
C TRP A 44 5.30 4.12 2.29
N ALA A 45 4.03 4.45 2.46
CA ALA A 45 3.03 4.25 1.41
C ALA A 45 3.34 5.05 0.14
N ALA A 46 3.80 6.30 0.27
CA ALA A 46 4.24 7.12 -0.85
C ALA A 46 5.41 6.47 -1.61
N SER A 47 6.39 5.90 -0.89
CA SER A 47 7.51 5.18 -1.50
C SER A 47 7.06 3.89 -2.21
N VAL A 48 6.10 3.14 -1.65
CA VAL A 48 5.52 1.96 -2.29
C VAL A 48 4.76 2.35 -3.56
N LEU A 49 3.98 3.44 -3.54
CA LEU A 49 3.12 3.85 -4.66
C LEU A 49 3.86 4.67 -5.73
N GLY A 50 5.06 5.18 -5.43
CA GLY A 50 5.84 6.00 -6.35
C GLY A 50 5.23 7.38 -6.62
N ARG A 51 4.42 7.89 -5.68
CA ARG A 51 3.78 9.21 -5.78
C ARG A 51 3.59 9.85 -4.41
N ASP A 52 3.42 11.16 -4.39
CA ASP A 52 3.05 11.89 -3.19
C ASP A 52 1.59 11.59 -2.75
N LEU A 53 1.34 11.62 -1.44
CA LEU A 53 0.07 11.38 -0.77
C LEU A 53 -0.53 12.66 -0.14
N ALA A 54 -0.10 13.86 -0.55
CA ALA A 54 -0.64 15.12 -0.01
C ALA A 54 -2.17 15.25 -0.12
N ARG A 55 -2.79 14.73 -1.19
CA ARG A 55 -4.25 14.75 -1.37
C ARG A 55 -4.94 13.96 -0.25
N ARG A 56 -5.88 14.61 0.45
CA ARG A 56 -6.66 14.01 1.56
C ARG A 56 -7.97 13.37 1.08
N SER A 57 -8.44 12.37 1.81
CA SER A 57 -9.78 11.83 1.64
C SER A 57 -10.84 12.88 2.02
N VAL A 58 -11.91 12.96 1.23
CA VAL A 58 -13.04 13.86 1.52
C VAL A 58 -13.85 13.36 2.72
N ALA A 59 -14.04 12.04 2.84
CA ALA A 59 -14.82 11.45 3.92
C ALA A 59 -14.04 11.40 5.25
N VAL A 60 -12.71 11.27 5.18
CA VAL A 60 -11.85 11.16 6.37
C VAL A 60 -10.60 12.03 6.15
N PRO A 61 -10.64 13.34 6.46
CA PRO A 61 -9.55 14.28 6.14
C PRO A 61 -8.18 13.94 6.76
N SER A 62 -8.16 13.14 7.83
CA SER A 62 -6.93 12.65 8.47
C SER A 62 -6.23 11.55 7.67
N ARG A 63 -6.83 11.04 6.59
CA ARG A 63 -6.29 9.94 5.76
C ARG A 63 -5.96 10.44 4.35
N PRO A 64 -4.93 9.87 3.69
CA PRO A 64 -4.62 10.19 2.31
C PRO A 64 -5.71 9.64 1.37
N PHE A 65 -5.86 10.28 0.22
CA PHE A 65 -6.67 9.76 -0.88
C PHE A 65 -5.88 8.70 -1.66
N LEU A 66 -6.46 7.51 -1.77
CA LEU A 66 -5.93 6.41 -2.58
C LEU A 66 -6.70 6.31 -3.89
N ASN A 67 -5.97 6.10 -4.98
CA ASN A 67 -6.55 5.72 -6.26
C ASN A 67 -6.98 4.25 -6.22
N ALA A 68 -7.91 3.87 -7.09
CA ALA A 68 -8.40 2.51 -7.15
C ALA A 68 -7.27 1.50 -7.40
N GLY A 69 -7.18 0.46 -6.57
CA GLY A 69 -6.16 -0.59 -6.64
C GLY A 69 -4.91 -0.32 -5.82
N GLU A 70 -4.70 0.91 -5.34
CA GLU A 70 -3.53 1.23 -4.48
C GLU A 70 -3.66 0.64 -3.08
N ASP A 71 -4.89 0.47 -2.60
CA ASP A 71 -5.20 -0.26 -1.37
C ASP A 71 -4.67 -1.70 -1.43
N TYR A 72 -4.90 -2.41 -2.54
CA TYR A 72 -4.34 -3.73 -2.78
C TYR A 72 -2.80 -3.71 -2.85
N ALA A 73 -2.23 -2.73 -3.57
CA ALA A 73 -0.78 -2.63 -3.71
C ALA A 73 -0.09 -2.43 -2.34
N LEU A 74 -0.66 -1.59 -1.47
CA LEU A 74 -0.12 -1.36 -0.12
C LEU A 74 -0.21 -2.61 0.77
N VAL A 75 -1.34 -3.33 0.73
CA VAL A 75 -1.50 -4.57 1.51
C VAL A 75 -0.50 -5.66 1.07
N GLU A 76 -0.30 -5.81 -0.24
CA GLU A 76 0.66 -6.80 -0.76
C GLU A 76 2.11 -6.39 -0.52
N ALA A 77 2.44 -5.09 -0.59
CA ALA A 77 3.76 -4.58 -0.27
C ALA A 77 4.12 -4.83 1.20
N ASP A 78 3.17 -4.62 2.12
CA ASP A 78 3.36 -4.88 3.54
C ASP A 78 3.68 -6.37 3.81
N ARG A 79 2.94 -7.27 3.16
CA ARG A 79 3.20 -8.73 3.21
C ARG A 79 4.56 -9.10 2.63
N ALA A 80 4.94 -8.46 1.52
CA ALA A 80 6.23 -8.71 0.87
C ALA A 80 7.41 -8.25 1.74
N GLU A 81 7.29 -7.12 2.43
CA GLU A 81 8.31 -6.67 3.39
C GLU A 81 8.40 -7.60 4.59
N ASP A 82 7.28 -7.98 5.19
CA ASP A 82 7.28 -8.89 6.34
C ASP A 82 7.92 -10.24 5.97
N ARG A 83 7.66 -10.77 4.77
CA ARG A 83 8.34 -11.97 4.26
C ARG A 83 9.84 -11.77 4.12
N ARG A 84 10.28 -10.64 3.55
CA ARG A 84 11.70 -10.31 3.40
C ARG A 84 12.44 -10.28 4.74
N VAL A 85 11.79 -9.76 5.78
CA VAL A 85 12.34 -9.75 7.14
C VAL A 85 12.49 -11.18 7.66
N LEU A 86 11.47 -12.03 7.50
CA LEU A 86 11.55 -13.43 7.93
C LEU A 86 12.66 -14.19 7.20
N ASP A 87 12.79 -14.00 5.88
CA ASP A 87 13.83 -14.64 5.08
C ASP A 87 15.24 -14.17 5.48
N SER A 88 15.39 -12.95 6.00
CA SER A 88 16.67 -12.43 6.50
C SER A 88 17.07 -12.95 7.88
N LEU A 89 16.14 -13.58 8.60
CA LEU A 89 16.36 -14.16 9.93
C LEU A 89 16.62 -15.68 9.89
N ALA A 90 16.44 -16.31 8.72
CA ALA A 90 16.65 -17.73 8.47
C ALA A 90 18.09 -18.01 8.00
#